data_AF-A0A9D6SXJ4-F1
#
_entry.id   AF-A0A9D6SXJ4-F1
#
_cell.length_a   1.000
_cell.length_b   1.000
_cell.length_c   1.000
_cell.angle_alpha   90.00
_cell.angle_beta   90.00
_cell.angle_gamma   90.00
#
_symmetry.space_group_name_H-M   'P 1'
#
loop_
_entity.id
_entity.type
_entity.pdbx_description
1 polymer ?
#
loop_
_entity_poly.entity_id
_entity_poly.type
_entity_poly.pdbx_seq_one_letter_code
_entity_poly.pdbx_strand_id
1 'polypeptide(L)'
;MRANIAGDATARWRSYRPPRAAVATRSWREDSVRALAAFVLALVLAALPPTAVLAVEGDIVFSRKAGEGGTPPATFPHWVHRIRYKCYACHPDLFAMKAGANAMSMDAIQEGKFCGACHNGKIAWAVGFDTCNRCHAGK
;
A
#
# COMPACT_ATOMS: atom_id res chain seq x y z
N MET A 1 69.83 46.24 70.57
CA MET A 1 69.63 46.33 69.11
C MET A 1 68.79 45.16 68.63
N ARG A 2 67.51 45.39 68.31
CA ARG A 2 66.68 44.48 67.51
C ARG A 2 65.91 45.36 66.53
N ALA A 3 66.19 45.19 65.23
CA ALA A 3 65.55 45.89 64.15
C ALA A 3 64.25 45.16 63.71
N ASN A 4 63.24 45.95 63.38
CA ASN A 4 61.99 45.56 62.75
C ASN A 4 62.22 45.02 61.33
N ILE A 5 61.50 43.97 60.95
CA ILE A 5 61.03 43.79 59.56
C ILE A 5 59.59 43.27 59.65
N ALA A 6 58.63 44.19 59.49
CA ALA A 6 57.25 43.86 59.19
C ALA A 6 57.13 43.75 57.66
N GLY A 7 56.77 42.56 57.17
CA GLY A 7 56.50 42.27 55.76
C GLY A 7 55.11 41.68 55.61
N ASP A 8 54.24 42.43 54.94
CA ASP A 8 52.84 42.19 54.66
C ASP A 8 52.59 40.89 53.86
N ALA A 9 51.81 39.97 54.45
CA ALA A 9 51.45 38.69 53.85
C ALA A 9 49.97 38.61 53.41
N THR A 10 49.26 39.74 53.33
CA THR A 10 47.80 39.73 53.13
C THR A 10 47.32 40.20 51.75
N ALA A 11 48.21 40.72 50.90
CA ALA A 11 47.83 41.38 49.64
C ALA A 11 47.80 40.50 48.36
N ARG A 12 47.79 39.16 48.44
CA ARG A 12 47.90 38.28 47.25
C ARG A 12 46.76 37.26 47.02
N TRP A 13 45.59 37.44 47.62
CA TRP A 13 44.48 36.47 47.49
C TRP A 13 43.24 36.96 46.73
N ARG A 14 43.25 38.14 46.09
CA ARG A 14 42.02 38.80 45.60
C ARG A 14 41.74 38.73 44.09
N SER A 15 42.29 37.79 43.32
CA SER A 15 41.98 37.77 41.87
C SER A 15 41.99 36.42 41.15
N TYR A 16 42.07 35.27 41.84
CA TYR A 16 41.93 34.00 41.15
C TYR A 16 40.45 33.64 40.93
N ARG A 17 39.89 34.03 39.77
CA ARG A 17 38.64 33.48 39.24
C ARG A 17 39.00 32.31 38.31
N PRO A 18 38.70 31.04 38.66
CA PRO A 18 38.85 29.96 37.70
C PRO A 18 37.88 30.18 36.54
N PRO A 19 38.26 29.84 35.29
CA PRO A 19 37.33 29.87 34.17
C PRO A 19 36.17 28.91 34.47
N ARG A 20 34.94 29.37 34.27
CA ARG A 20 33.77 28.48 34.31
C ARG A 20 33.97 27.44 33.19
N ALA A 21 34.36 26.23 33.56
CA ALA A 21 34.32 25.10 32.64
C ALA A 21 32.86 24.94 32.20
N ALA A 22 32.56 25.36 30.98
CA ALA A 22 31.30 25.03 30.35
C ALA A 22 31.25 23.50 30.28
N VAL A 23 30.38 22.90 31.09
CA VAL A 23 30.16 21.46 31.15
C VAL A 23 29.65 21.02 29.77
N ALA A 24 30.57 20.54 28.92
CA ALA A 24 30.33 20.06 27.56
C ALA A 24 29.59 18.71 27.51
N THR A 25 28.81 18.37 28.54
CA THR A 25 28.07 17.10 28.65
C THR A 25 26.62 17.24 28.20
N ARG A 26 26.12 18.48 28.06
CA ARG A 26 24.73 18.75 27.64
C ARG A 26 24.50 18.49 26.15
N SER A 27 25.42 18.93 25.29
CA SER A 27 25.30 18.71 23.83
C SER A 27 25.36 17.23 23.46
N TRP A 28 26.28 16.46 24.07
CA TRP A 28 26.41 15.02 23.85
C TRP A 28 25.14 14.23 24.22
N ARG A 29 24.41 14.65 25.26
CA ARG A 29 23.11 14.05 25.63
C ARG A 29 22.00 14.42 24.64
N GLU A 30 21.95 15.67 24.21
CA GLU A 30 20.91 16.15 23.27
C GLU A 30 21.10 15.55 21.86
N ASP A 31 22.34 15.43 21.39
CA ASP A 31 22.67 14.84 20.08
C ASP A 31 22.41 13.33 20.05
N SER A 32 22.71 12.63 21.15
CA SER A 32 22.42 11.20 21.29
C SER A 32 20.91 10.92 21.34
N VAL A 33 20.13 11.76 22.01
CA VAL A 33 18.66 11.64 22.07
C VAL A 33 18.04 11.92 20.70
N ARG A 34 18.55 12.91 19.95
CA ARG A 34 18.10 13.21 18.58
C ARG A 34 18.43 12.07 17.62
N ALA A 35 19.63 11.49 17.72
CA ALA A 35 20.03 10.36 16.89
C ALA A 35 19.17 9.11 17.17
N LEU A 36 18.90 8.82 18.45
CA LEU A 36 18.00 7.72 18.84
C LEU A 36 16.55 7.98 18.40
N ALA A 37 16.05 9.20 18.55
CA ALA A 37 14.69 9.56 18.10
C ALA A 37 14.55 9.44 16.57
N ALA A 38 15.56 9.89 15.81
CA ALA A 38 15.59 9.75 14.37
C ALA A 38 15.67 8.28 13.92
N PHE A 39 16.44 7.45 14.64
CA PHE A 39 16.56 6.02 14.36
C PHE A 39 15.25 5.27 14.67
N VAL A 40 14.61 5.56 15.81
CA VAL A 40 13.31 4.99 16.17
C VAL A 40 12.23 5.43 15.17
N LEU A 41 12.21 6.71 14.77
CA LEU A 41 11.28 7.21 13.76
C LEU A 41 11.48 6.52 12.40
N ALA A 42 12.74 6.32 11.98
CA ALA A 42 13.06 5.60 10.75
C ALA A 42 12.64 4.12 10.82
N LEU A 43 12.84 3.45 11.96
CA LEU A 43 12.38 2.09 12.18
C LEU A 43 10.85 1.98 12.18
N VAL A 44 10.14 2.94 12.79
CA VAL A 44 8.67 2.99 12.78
C VAL A 44 8.16 3.25 11.35
N LEU A 45 8.79 4.15 10.59
CA LEU A 45 8.45 4.40 9.19
C LEU A 45 8.72 3.18 8.29
N ALA A 46 9.81 2.45 8.53
CA ALA A 46 10.12 1.22 7.80
C ALA A 46 9.23 0.02 8.20
N ALA A 47 8.68 0.03 9.42
CA ALA A 47 7.77 -0.99 9.94
C ALA A 47 6.29 -0.69 9.66
N LEU A 48 5.95 0.47 9.10
CA LEU A 48 4.62 0.71 8.58
C LEU A 48 4.40 -0.26 7.42
N PRO A 49 3.47 -1.22 7.51
CA PRO A 49 3.10 -1.99 6.34
C PRO A 49 2.66 -0.97 5.29
N PRO A 50 3.14 -1.06 4.03
CA PRO A 50 2.55 -0.25 2.96
C PRO A 50 1.07 -0.52 3.06
N THR A 51 0.28 0.49 3.45
CA THR A 51 -1.16 0.34 3.65
C THR A 51 -1.62 -0.42 2.45
N ALA A 52 -2.10 -1.64 2.67
CA ALA A 52 -2.51 -2.54 1.63
C ALA A 52 -3.33 -1.70 0.68
N VAL A 53 -2.75 -1.39 -0.48
CA VAL A 53 -3.50 -0.80 -1.56
C VAL A 53 -4.61 -1.80 -1.72
N LEU A 54 -5.84 -1.41 -1.37
CA LEU A 54 -7.03 -2.22 -1.55
C LEU A 54 -7.33 -2.33 -3.05
N ALA A 55 -6.31 -2.57 -3.87
CA ALA A 55 -6.45 -3.15 -5.18
C ALA A 55 -6.83 -4.61 -4.95
N VAL A 56 -8.09 -4.81 -4.55
CA VAL A 56 -8.83 -5.96 -5.05
C VAL A 56 -8.97 -5.70 -6.54
N GLU A 57 -7.91 -6.01 -7.28
CA GLU A 57 -7.99 -6.24 -8.71
C GLU A 57 -8.78 -7.54 -8.82
N GLY A 58 -10.10 -7.41 -8.75
CA GLY A 58 -11.02 -8.53 -8.82
C GLY A 58 -11.11 -9.09 -10.23
N ASP A 59 -10.46 -8.47 -11.21
CA ASP A 59 -10.63 -8.79 -12.61
C ASP A 59 -10.25 -10.26 -12.88
N ILE A 60 -11.19 -10.99 -13.48
CA ILE A 60 -11.03 -12.42 -13.77
C ILE A 60 -10.69 -12.57 -15.24
N VAL A 61 -9.52 -13.14 -15.53
CA VAL A 61 -9.14 -13.52 -16.89
C VAL A 61 -9.51 -14.99 -17.11
N PHE A 62 -10.39 -15.24 -18.07
CA PHE A 62 -10.76 -16.56 -18.54
C PHE A 62 -9.81 -16.99 -19.65
N SER A 63 -8.78 -17.75 -19.26
CA SER A 63 -7.84 -18.36 -20.20
C SER A 63 -8.49 -19.53 -20.94
N ARG A 64 -8.31 -19.57 -22.26
CA ARG A 64 -8.64 -20.73 -23.09
C ARG A 64 -7.43 -21.67 -23.18
N LYS A 65 -7.67 -22.96 -23.42
CA LYS A 65 -6.58 -23.89 -23.75
C LYS A 65 -5.91 -23.44 -25.06
N ALA A 66 -4.58 -23.45 -25.09
CA ALA A 66 -3.82 -23.08 -26.27
C ALA A 66 -4.21 -23.99 -27.45
N GLY A 67 -4.53 -23.39 -28.61
CA GLY A 67 -4.91 -24.11 -29.83
C GLY A 67 -6.35 -23.88 -30.31
N GLU A 68 -7.21 -23.27 -29.50
CA GLU A 68 -8.59 -22.97 -29.87
C GLU A 68 -8.72 -21.56 -30.48
N GLY A 69 -8.49 -21.46 -31.79
CA GLY A 69 -9.17 -20.47 -32.65
C GLY A 69 -8.78 -18.99 -32.50
N GLY A 70 -7.54 -18.67 -32.15
CA GLY A 70 -6.97 -17.30 -32.27
C GLY A 70 -7.66 -16.18 -31.49
N THR A 71 -8.72 -16.49 -30.75
CA THR A 71 -9.53 -15.50 -30.03
C THR A 71 -8.90 -15.27 -28.66
N PRO A 72 -8.57 -14.02 -28.29
CA PRO A 72 -7.88 -13.72 -27.04
C PRO A 72 -8.65 -14.19 -25.78
N PRO A 73 -7.98 -14.29 -24.63
CA PRO A 73 -8.65 -14.51 -23.35
C PRO A 73 -9.74 -13.47 -23.10
N ALA A 74 -10.82 -13.88 -22.43
CA ALA A 74 -11.87 -12.97 -22.00
C ALA A 74 -11.53 -12.40 -20.62
N THR A 75 -11.74 -11.11 -20.40
CA THR A 75 -11.53 -10.49 -19.08
C THR A 75 -12.86 -9.98 -18.53
N PHE A 76 -13.18 -10.34 -17.30
CA PHE A 76 -14.32 -9.82 -16.55
C PHE A 76 -13.85 -8.80 -15.51
N PRO A 77 -14.15 -7.51 -15.70
CA PRO A 77 -13.78 -6.49 -14.74
C PRO A 77 -14.79 -6.40 -13.59
N HIS A 78 -14.40 -6.77 -12.36
CA HIS A 78 -15.32 -6.70 -11.21
C HIS A 78 -15.70 -5.26 -10.87
N TRP A 79 -14.78 -4.31 -11.05
CA TRP A 79 -14.98 -2.91 -10.70
C TRP A 79 -16.23 -2.31 -11.40
N VAL A 80 -16.32 -2.42 -12.72
CA VAL A 80 -17.43 -1.80 -13.48
C VAL A 80 -18.78 -2.44 -13.17
N HIS A 81 -18.79 -3.71 -12.77
CA HIS A 81 -19.99 -4.42 -12.34
C HIS A 81 -20.39 -4.02 -10.91
N ARG A 82 -19.43 -3.87 -9.99
CA ARG A 82 -19.66 -3.50 -8.59
C ARG A 82 -20.15 -2.06 -8.39
N ILE A 83 -19.98 -1.19 -9.38
CA ILE A 83 -20.58 0.16 -9.36
C ILE A 83 -22.12 0.08 -9.37
N ARG A 84 -22.69 -0.93 -10.04
CA ARG A 84 -24.15 -1.07 -10.23
C ARG A 84 -24.77 -2.23 -9.47
N TYR A 85 -24.01 -3.29 -9.22
CA TYR A 85 -24.52 -4.54 -8.65
C TYR A 85 -23.79 -4.93 -7.37
N LYS A 86 -24.52 -5.53 -6.45
CA LYS A 86 -23.98 -6.12 -5.22
C LYS A 86 -23.54 -7.56 -5.48
N CYS A 87 -22.69 -8.12 -4.62
CA CYS A 87 -22.11 -9.45 -4.80
C CYS A 87 -23.15 -10.56 -5.04
N TYR A 88 -24.29 -10.49 -4.32
CA TYR A 88 -25.36 -11.48 -4.43
C TYR A 88 -26.09 -11.46 -5.77
N ALA A 89 -25.96 -10.39 -6.55
CA ALA A 89 -26.54 -10.34 -7.89
C ALA A 89 -25.83 -11.30 -8.87
N CYS A 90 -24.63 -11.76 -8.52
CA CYS A 90 -23.84 -12.69 -9.32
C CYS A 90 -23.53 -14.00 -8.58
N HIS A 91 -23.32 -13.94 -7.27
CA HIS A 91 -22.86 -15.08 -6.48
C HIS A 91 -23.89 -15.51 -5.43
N PRO A 92 -24.03 -16.83 -5.19
CA PRO A 92 -23.40 -17.93 -5.91
C PRO A 92 -24.15 -18.33 -7.21
N ASP A 93 -25.31 -17.73 -7.46
CA ASP A 93 -26.30 -18.25 -8.41
C ASP A 93 -25.82 -18.28 -9.86
N LEU A 94 -25.26 -17.17 -10.36
CA LEU A 94 -24.72 -17.10 -11.72
C LEU A 94 -23.28 -17.60 -11.80
N PHE A 95 -22.50 -17.36 -10.74
CA PHE A 95 -21.11 -17.75 -10.67
C PHE A 95 -20.75 -18.28 -9.29
N ALA A 96 -20.02 -19.40 -9.23
CA ALA A 96 -19.32 -19.78 -8.01
C ALA A 96 -18.25 -18.74 -7.61
N MET A 97 -18.01 -18.57 -6.31
CA MET A 97 -16.94 -17.72 -5.74
C MET A 97 -15.53 -18.35 -5.90
N LYS A 98 -15.25 -18.91 -7.09
CA LYS A 98 -13.99 -19.55 -7.46
C LYS A 98 -13.79 -19.45 -8.97
N ALA A 99 -12.71 -18.79 -9.39
CA ALA A 99 -12.37 -18.67 -10.80
C ALA A 99 -12.23 -20.05 -11.45
N GLY A 100 -12.80 -20.21 -12.66
CA GLY A 100 -12.77 -21.47 -13.41
C GLY A 100 -13.66 -22.59 -12.86
N ALA A 101 -14.44 -22.37 -11.79
CA ALA A 101 -15.32 -23.41 -11.24
C ALA A 101 -16.63 -23.57 -12.03
N ASN A 102 -17.03 -22.57 -12.82
CA ASN A 102 -18.22 -22.64 -13.66
C ASN A 102 -17.86 -23.19 -15.04
N ALA A 103 -18.63 -24.17 -15.52
CA ALA A 103 -18.53 -24.67 -16.89
C ALA A 103 -19.25 -23.70 -17.86
N MET A 104 -18.59 -22.59 -18.18
CA MET A 104 -19.12 -21.54 -19.04
C MET A 104 -18.70 -21.76 -20.50
N SER A 105 -19.64 -21.63 -21.42
CA SER A 105 -19.43 -21.63 -22.87
C SER A 105 -20.16 -20.47 -23.54
N MET A 106 -19.77 -20.11 -24.77
CA MET A 106 -20.48 -19.09 -25.54
C MET A 106 -21.92 -19.50 -25.87
N ASP A 107 -22.20 -20.81 -26.02
CA ASP A 107 -23.56 -21.31 -26.22
C ASP A 107 -24.42 -21.07 -24.98
N ALA A 108 -23.90 -21.40 -23.80
CA ALA A 108 -24.59 -21.13 -22.53
C ALA A 108 -24.84 -19.63 -22.33
N ILE A 109 -23.88 -18.78 -22.75
CA ILE A 109 -24.04 -17.32 -22.71
C ILE A 109 -25.16 -16.85 -23.65
N GLN A 110 -25.23 -17.39 -24.88
CA GLN A 110 -26.31 -17.06 -25.82
C GLN A 110 -27.68 -17.53 -25.33
N GLU A 111 -27.73 -18.61 -24.56
CA GLU A 111 -28.94 -19.10 -23.87
C GLU A 111 -29.33 -18.26 -22.64
N GLY A 112 -28.61 -17.17 -22.35
CA GLY A 112 -28.93 -16.27 -21.24
C GLY A 112 -28.34 -16.68 -19.89
N LYS A 113 -27.39 -17.63 -19.85
CA LYS A 113 -26.67 -17.99 -18.62
C LYS A 113 -25.41 -17.13 -18.47
N PHE A 114 -24.84 -17.11 -17.26
CA PHE A 114 -23.58 -16.40 -16.97
C PHE A 114 -23.64 -14.91 -17.41
N CYS A 115 -22.73 -14.51 -18.31
CA CYS A 115 -22.70 -13.17 -18.87
C CYS A 115 -24.02 -12.79 -19.57
N GLY A 116 -24.65 -13.76 -20.23
CA GLY A 116 -25.89 -13.58 -20.98
C GLY A 116 -27.10 -13.25 -20.13
N ALA A 117 -27.06 -13.49 -18.82
CA ALA A 117 -28.14 -13.11 -17.92
C ALA A 117 -28.39 -11.60 -17.93
N CYS A 118 -27.33 -10.81 -18.15
CA CYS A 118 -27.38 -9.35 -18.24
C CYS A 118 -27.02 -8.83 -19.63
N HIS A 119 -26.06 -9.44 -20.32
CA HIS A 119 -25.66 -9.06 -21.69
C HIS A 119 -26.62 -9.62 -22.74
N ASN A 120 -27.89 -9.23 -22.62
CA ASN A 120 -29.04 -9.72 -23.39
C ASN A 120 -29.72 -8.64 -24.25
N GLY A 121 -29.12 -7.46 -24.34
CA GLY A 121 -29.68 -6.31 -25.07
C GLY A 121 -30.75 -5.52 -24.30
N LYS A 122 -31.10 -5.94 -23.08
CA LYS A 122 -32.09 -5.27 -22.22
C LYS A 122 -31.43 -4.61 -21.00
N ILE A 123 -30.61 -5.37 -20.28
CA ILE A 123 -29.92 -4.89 -19.06
C ILE A 123 -28.57 -4.27 -19.43
N ALA A 124 -27.84 -4.95 -20.31
CA ALA A 124 -26.62 -4.47 -20.93
C ALA A 124 -26.64 -4.78 -22.44
N TRP A 125 -25.62 -4.34 -23.15
CA TRP A 125 -25.44 -4.67 -24.57
C TRP A 125 -25.47 -6.19 -24.78
N ALA A 126 -26.03 -6.64 -25.91
CA ALA A 126 -26.20 -8.06 -26.22
C ALA A 126 -24.86 -8.71 -26.62
N VAL A 127 -24.66 -9.96 -26.20
CA VAL A 127 -23.57 -10.80 -26.72
C VAL A 127 -23.85 -11.13 -28.18
N GLY A 128 -22.90 -10.83 -29.05
CA GLY A 128 -23.00 -11.04 -30.49
C GLY A 128 -21.63 -11.05 -31.15
N PHE A 129 -21.59 -11.43 -32.43
CA PHE A 129 -20.33 -11.50 -33.20
C PHE A 129 -19.62 -10.14 -33.33
N ASP A 130 -20.39 -9.05 -33.36
CA ASP A 130 -19.89 -7.68 -33.40
C ASP A 130 -19.37 -7.18 -32.04
N THR A 131 -19.63 -7.91 -30.95
CA THR A 131 -19.25 -7.52 -29.58
C THR A 131 -18.20 -8.43 -28.95
N CYS A 132 -17.65 -9.39 -29.69
CA CYS A 132 -16.62 -10.33 -29.23
C CYS A 132 -15.43 -9.63 -28.53
N ASN A 133 -14.95 -8.53 -29.12
CA ASN A 133 -13.80 -7.78 -28.62
C ASN A 133 -14.05 -7.06 -27.29
N ARG A 134 -15.31 -6.89 -26.86
CA ARG A 134 -15.65 -6.28 -25.57
C ARG A 134 -15.25 -7.14 -24.39
N CYS A 135 -15.23 -8.46 -24.58
CA CYS A 135 -14.73 -9.41 -23.59
C CYS A 135 -13.34 -9.92 -23.96
N HIS A 136 -13.13 -10.30 -25.22
CA HIS A 136 -11.91 -10.92 -25.72
C HIS A 136 -10.86 -9.90 -26.18
N ALA A 137 -10.41 -9.05 -25.26
CA ALA A 137 -9.47 -7.97 -25.56
C ALA A 137 -7.99 -8.32 -25.36
N GLY A 138 -7.66 -9.47 -24.75
CA GLY A 138 -6.28 -9.97 -24.66
C GLY A 138 -5.30 -9.03 -23.98
N LYS A 139 -5.70 -8.42 -22.85
CA LYS A 139 -4.79 -7.63 -22.00
C LYS A 139 -4.25 -8.47 -20.86
#